data_AF-A0A193DUB7-F1
#
_entry.id   AF-A0A193DUB7-F1
#
_cell.length_a   1.000
_cell.length_b   1.000
_cell.length_c   1.000
_cell.angle_alpha   90.00
_cell.angle_beta   90.00
_cell.angle_gamma   90.00
#
_symmetry.space_group_name_H-M   'P 1'
#
loop_
_entity.id
_entity.type
_entity.pdbx_description
1 polymer ?
#
loop_
_entity_poly.entity_id
_entity_poly.type
_entity_poly.pdbx_seq_one_letter_code
_entity_poly.pdbx_strand_id
1 'polypeptide(L)' 'MSAYGHGRHEHGQNFLTDHKFINSIIDLVKQTSGPIIEIGSGSGALTHPMAHLGRAITAVEV' A
#
# COMPACT_ATOMS: atom_id res chain seq x y z
N MET A 1 7.06 26.21 24.81
CA MET A 1 7.54 25.25 23.80
C MET A 1 6.32 24.53 23.25
N SER A 2 5.92 24.87 22.02
CA SER A 2 4.76 24.27 21.33
C SER A 2 5.25 23.04 20.57
N ALA A 3 4.77 21.86 20.94
CA ALA A 3 5.15 20.58 20.33
C ALA A 3 4.21 20.20 19.17
N TYR A 4 3.78 21.18 18.37
CA TYR A 4 3.08 20.91 17.11
C TYR A 4 4.12 20.73 15.99
N GLY A 5 4.65 19.51 15.90
CA GLY A 5 5.31 19.07 14.68
C GLY A 5 4.26 18.89 13.59
N HIS A 6 4.13 19.87 12.70
CA HIS A 6 3.51 19.67 11.38
C HIS A 6 4.28 18.58 10.63
N GLY A 7 3.57 17.69 9.93
CA GLY A 7 4.16 16.74 8.99
C GLY A 7 4.05 15.26 9.38
N ARG A 8 2.82 14.72 9.42
CA ARG A 8 2.42 13.32 9.05
C ARG A 8 1.04 12.91 9.57
N HIS A 9 0.54 13.56 10.64
CA HIS A 9 -0.75 13.21 11.25
C HIS A 9 -1.97 13.85 10.57
N GLU A 10 -1.76 14.65 9.53
CA GLU A 10 -2.78 15.51 8.91
C GLU A 10 -3.64 14.76 7.88
N HIS A 11 -3.20 13.58 7.42
CA HIS A 11 -3.96 12.71 6.50
C HIS A 11 -4.42 11.38 7.11
N GLY A 12 -4.09 11.07 8.37
CA GLY A 12 -4.49 9.81 9.02
C GLY A 12 -3.88 8.53 8.41
N GLN A 13 -2.80 8.64 7.65
CA GLN A 13 -2.13 7.49 7.01
C GLN A 13 -1.44 6.58 8.04
N ASN A 14 -1.73 5.28 7.98
CA ASN A 14 -1.04 4.24 8.74
C ASN A 14 -0.35 3.30 7.75
N PHE A 15 0.96 3.10 7.90
CA PHE A 15 1.74 2.26 7.00
C PHE A 15 1.70 0.79 7.44
N LEU A 16 1.51 -0.11 6.48
CA LEU A 16 1.68 -1.54 6.71
C LEU A 16 3.16 -1.88 6.87
N THR A 17 3.50 -2.49 8.01
CA THR A 17 4.87 -2.93 8.33
C THR A 17 4.99 -4.42 8.59
N ASP A 18 3.88 -5.12 8.85
CA ASP A 18 3.87 -6.57 9.07
C ASP A 18 3.85 -7.34 7.74
N HIS A 19 4.98 -7.98 7.43
CA HIS A 19 5.15 -8.79 6.24
C HIS A 19 4.22 -10.00 6.14
N LYS A 20 3.79 -10.58 7.26
CA LYS A 20 2.85 -11.71 7.24
C LYS A 20 1.49 -11.26 6.73
N PHE A 21 1.02 -10.12 7.23
CA PHE A 21 -0.25 -9.54 6.83
C PHE A 21 -0.22 -9.09 5.36
N ILE A 22 0.87 -8.43 4.95
CA ILE A 22 1.13 -8.08 3.54
C ILE A 22 1.02 -9.33 2.66
N ASN A 23 1.73 -10.41 2.99
CA ASN A 23 1.70 -11.63 2.19
C ASN A 23 0.30 -12.26 2.10
N SER A 24 -0.47 -12.23 3.18
CA SER A 24 -1.87 -12.71 3.16
C SER A 24 -2.73 -11.92 2.18
N ILE A 25 -2.55 -10.59 2.08
CA ILE A 25 -3.23 -9.77 1.07
C ILE A 25 -2.79 -10.18 -0.34
N ILE A 26 -1.49 -10.34 -0.57
CA ILE A 26 -0.96 -10.76 -1.88
C ILE A 26 -1.53 -12.11 -2.31
N ASP A 27 -1.67 -13.06 -1.38
CA ASP A 27 -2.24 -14.38 -1.68
C ASP A 27 -3.73 -14.33 -2.05
N LEU A 28 -4.48 -13.37 -1.52
CA LEU A 28 -5.85 -13.09 -1.97
C LEU A 28 -5.85 -12.47 -3.37
N VAL A 29 -4.98 -11.48 -3.63
CA VAL A 29 -4.89 -10.81 -4.93
C VAL A 29 -4.45 -11.79 -6.03
N LYS A 30 -3.56 -12.74 -5.74
CA LYS A 30 -3.13 -13.81 -6.67
C LYS A 30 -4.29 -14.64 -7.23
N GLN A 31 -5.39 -14.76 -6.49
CA GLN A 31 -6.57 -15.53 -6.91
C GLN A 31 -7.48 -14.74 -7.87
N THR A 32 -7.14 -13.48 -8.15
CA THR A 32 -7.86 -12.61 -9.09
C THR A 32 -7.08 -12.45 -10.39
N SER A 33 -7.75 -11.98 -11.44
CA SER A 33 -7.15 -11.72 -12.76
C SER A 33 -7.39 -10.27 -13.21
N GLY A 34 -6.71 -9.85 -14.28
CA GLY A 34 -6.84 -8.50 -14.84
C GLY A 34 -5.92 -7.46 -14.19
N PRO A 35 -6.02 -6.17 -14.58
CA PRO A 35 -5.21 -5.10 -13.99
C PRO A 35 -5.58 -4.84 -12.52
N ILE A 36 -4.66 -4.23 -11.76
CA ILE A 36 -4.82 -3.88 -10.34
C ILE A 36 -4.85 -2.35 -10.20
N ILE A 37 -5.79 -1.85 -9.40
CA ILE A 37 -5.81 -0.46 -8.96
C ILE A 37 -5.56 -0.46 -7.44
N GLU A 38 -4.54 0.25 -6.99
CA GLU A 38 -4.21 0.45 -5.57
C GLU A 38 -4.49 1.91 -5.19
N ILE A 39 -5.21 2.12 -4.10
CA ILE A 39 -5.55 3.45 -3.58
C ILE A 39 -4.87 3.60 -2.23
N GLY A 40 -4.11 4.68 -2.04
CA GLY A 40 -3.33 4.90 -0.82
C GLY A 40 -2.11 3.99 -0.74
N SER A 41 -1.30 3.97 -1.80
CA SER A 41 -0.09 3.13 -1.89
C SER A 41 0.94 3.44 -0.79
N GLY A 42 0.92 4.65 -0.22
CA GLY A 42 1.88 5.09 0.78
C GLY A 42 3.32 4.82 0.31
N SER A 43 4.09 4.11 1.13
CA SER A 43 5.47 3.70 0.81
C SER A 43 5.58 2.46 -0.10
N GLY A 44 4.49 2.00 -0.70
CA GLY A 44 4.47 0.89 -1.65
C GLY A 44 4.51 -0.50 -1.01
N ALA A 45 4.06 -0.63 0.25
CA ALA A 45 4.10 -1.88 1.01
C ALA A 45 3.34 -3.03 0.33
N LEU A 46 2.28 -2.71 -0.42
CA LEU A 46 1.55 -3.67 -1.26
C LEU A 46 1.94 -3.53 -2.74
N THR A 47 2.20 -2.32 -3.23
CA THR A 47 2.60 -2.07 -4.63
C THR A 47 3.78 -2.93 -5.07
N HIS A 48 4.88 -2.94 -4.29
CA HIS A 48 6.09 -3.66 -4.68
C HIS A 48 5.90 -5.18 -4.68
N PRO A 49 5.33 -5.81 -3.64
CA PRO A 49 5.00 -7.22 -3.70
C PRO A 49 4.03 -7.57 -4.84
N MET A 50 2.97 -6.78 -5.06
CA MET A 50 2.00 -7.02 -6.15
C MET A 50 2.65 -6.92 -7.53
N ALA A 51 3.68 -6.10 -7.74
CA ALA A 51 4.37 -5.97 -9.02
C ALA A 51 4.98 -7.31 -9.51
N HIS A 52 5.33 -8.20 -8.58
CA HIS A 52 5.83 -9.54 -8.90
C HIS A 52 4.77 -10.47 -9.49
N LEU A 53 3.48 -10.09 -9.44
CA LEU A 53 2.40 -10.84 -10.06
C LEU A 53 2.37 -10.68 -11.59
N GLY A 54 3.21 -9.81 -12.17
CA GLY A 54 3.28 -9.59 -13.61
C GLY A 54 2.02 -8.94 -14.21
N ARG A 55 1.21 -8.30 -13.37
CA ARG A 55 -0.03 -7.62 -13.75
C ARG A 55 0.23 -6.12 -13.83
N ALA A 56 -0.47 -5.43 -14.72
CA ALA A 56 -0.43 -3.96 -14.75
C ALA A 56 -1.02 -3.41 -13.45
N ILE A 57 -0.31 -2.48 -12.80
CA ILE A 57 -0.73 -1.84 -11.55
C ILE A 57 -0.81 -0.34 -11.77
N THR A 58 -1.94 0.26 -11.38
CA THR A 58 -2.08 1.72 -11.24
C THR A 58 -2.22 2.05 -9.76
N ALA A 59 -1.25 2.78 -9.22
CA ALA A 59 -1.31 3.29 -7.85
C ALA A 59 -1.77 4.75 -7.85
N VAL A 60 -2.73 5.08 -6.99
CA VAL A 60 -3.28 6.43 -6.82
C VAL A 60 -3.04 6.87 -5.38
N GLU A 61 -2.35 7.99 -5.21
CA GLU A 61 -2.01 8.61 -3.92
C GLU A 61 -2.37 10.10 -3.94
N VAL A 62 -2.68 10.67 -2.77
CA VAL A 62 -3.12 12.08 -2.62
C VAL A 62 -2.04 12.97 -2.01
#